data_AF-A0A9Q5ZGD9-F1
#
_entry.id   AF-A0A9Q5ZGD9-F1
#
_cell.length_a   1.000
_cell.length_b   1.000
_cell.length_c   1.000
_cell.angle_alpha   90.00
_cell.angle_beta   90.00
_cell.angle_gamma   90.00
#
_symmetry.space_group_name_H-M   'P 1'
#
loop_
_entity.id
_entity.type
_entity.pdbx_description
1 polymer ?
#
loop_
_entity_poly.entity_id
_entity_poly.type
_entity_poly.pdbx_seq_one_letter_code
_entity_poly.pdbx_strand_id
1 'polypeptide(L)'
;MITQEKFEKAIAILQTYFSKKIEPEAALAIWQEYLGDNLNDAELGQAVKEAIIQCRPHPSFMPTPKELVAFVNGGKEVQAIREWQDVLSAASGRKDAIAYLSVRGKVALSAIGGLHAIGAAEERVREKMEKNFIVVYCQCSDKDSRSLPMASPSQEPTQQDFVPMPEEIKAQMKDLFSKKGRGQEAEGRRKF
;
A
#
# COMPACT_ATOMS: atom_id res chain seq x y z
N MET A 1 -22.74 -7.96 13.25
CA MET A 1 -23.36 -9.17 12.70
C MET A 1 -24.33 -8.75 11.61
N ILE A 2 -24.26 -9.39 10.44
CA ILE A 2 -25.14 -9.10 9.31
C ILE A 2 -26.43 -9.91 9.46
N THR A 3 -27.59 -9.28 9.26
CA THR A 3 -28.87 -9.98 9.23
C THR A 3 -29.14 -10.58 7.85
N GLN A 4 -29.78 -11.76 7.80
CA GLN A 4 -30.11 -12.46 6.54
C GLN A 4 -30.83 -11.54 5.54
N GLU A 5 -31.82 -10.79 6.03
CA GLU A 5 -32.61 -9.87 5.22
C GLU A 5 -31.76 -8.76 4.60
N LYS A 6 -30.79 -8.22 5.35
CA LYS A 6 -29.88 -7.17 4.85
C LYS A 6 -28.87 -7.74 3.88
N PHE A 7 -28.36 -8.93 4.13
CA PHE A 7 -27.48 -9.65 3.22
C PHE A 7 -28.16 -9.89 1.86
N GLU A 8 -29.35 -10.49 1.85
CA GLU A 8 -30.10 -10.77 0.62
C GLU A 8 -30.40 -9.51 -0.17
N LYS A 9 -30.82 -8.43 0.52
CA LYS A 9 -31.06 -7.12 -0.11
C LYS A 9 -29.77 -6.54 -0.72
N ALA A 10 -28.65 -6.61 0.00
CA ALA A 10 -27.36 -6.13 -0.50
C ALA A 10 -26.90 -6.90 -1.74
N ILE A 11 -27.01 -8.23 -1.70
CA ILE A 11 -26.66 -9.10 -2.84
C ILE A 11 -27.58 -8.83 -4.03
N ALA A 12 -28.89 -8.71 -3.82
CA ALA A 12 -29.84 -8.41 -4.88
C ALA A 12 -29.53 -7.08 -5.59
N ILE A 13 -29.13 -6.05 -4.83
CA ILE A 13 -28.69 -4.76 -5.39
C ILE A 13 -27.45 -4.95 -6.27
N LEU A 14 -26.43 -5.66 -5.77
CA LEU A 14 -25.22 -5.91 -6.55
C LEU A 14 -25.52 -6.72 -7.83
N GLN A 15 -26.29 -7.79 -7.72
CA GLN A 15 -26.65 -8.63 -8.87
C GLN A 15 -27.43 -7.86 -9.94
N THR A 16 -28.33 -6.97 -9.51
CA THR A 16 -29.09 -6.09 -10.41
C THR A 16 -28.18 -5.08 -11.09
N TYR A 17 -27.30 -4.43 -10.32
CA TYR A 17 -26.41 -3.39 -10.86
C TYR A 17 -25.38 -3.95 -11.85
N PHE A 18 -24.76 -5.07 -11.52
CA PHE A 18 -23.73 -5.71 -12.35
C PHE A 18 -24.31 -6.67 -13.40
N SER A 19 -25.64 -6.84 -13.45
CA SER A 19 -26.33 -7.79 -14.35
C SER A 19 -25.73 -9.20 -14.31
N LYS A 20 -25.26 -9.63 -13.13
CA LYS A 20 -24.60 -10.92 -12.90
C LYS A 20 -25.25 -11.62 -11.72
N LYS A 21 -25.55 -12.91 -11.87
CA LYS A 21 -26.00 -13.76 -10.77
C LYS A 21 -24.80 -14.41 -10.11
N ILE A 22 -24.85 -14.50 -8.78
CA ILE A 22 -23.93 -15.35 -8.02
C ILE A 22 -24.57 -16.73 -7.98
N GLU A 23 -24.06 -17.64 -8.79
CA GLU A 23 -24.37 -19.07 -8.74
C GLU A 23 -23.04 -19.81 -8.53
N PRO A 24 -22.98 -20.89 -7.73
CA PRO A 24 -24.08 -21.59 -7.04
C PRO A 24 -24.43 -20.99 -5.65
N GLU A 25 -25.54 -21.45 -5.05
CA GLU A 25 -25.99 -21.04 -3.71
C GLU A 25 -24.94 -21.26 -2.61
N ALA A 26 -24.07 -22.27 -2.77
CA ALA A 26 -22.92 -22.48 -1.91
C ALA A 26 -21.95 -21.28 -1.89
N ALA A 27 -21.83 -20.54 -3.00
CA ALA A 27 -21.03 -19.32 -3.04
C ALA A 27 -21.64 -18.20 -2.20
N LEU A 28 -22.98 -18.10 -2.13
CA LEU A 28 -23.65 -17.12 -1.28
C LEU A 28 -23.43 -17.40 0.20
N ALA A 29 -23.42 -18.67 0.61
CA ALA A 29 -23.09 -19.05 1.99
C ALA A 29 -21.65 -18.63 2.37
N ILE A 30 -20.68 -18.88 1.48
CA ILE A 30 -19.28 -18.44 1.68
C ILE A 30 -19.18 -16.92 1.77
N TRP A 31 -19.93 -16.19 0.94
CA TRP A 31 -19.97 -14.73 0.99
C TRP A 31 -20.56 -14.24 2.30
N GLN A 32 -21.65 -14.86 2.75
CA GLN A 32 -22.33 -14.47 3.97
C GLN A 32 -21.46 -14.68 5.20
N GLU A 33 -20.79 -15.83 5.29
CA GLU A 33 -19.84 -16.14 6.36
C GLU A 33 -18.70 -15.12 6.36
N TYR A 34 -18.01 -14.96 5.23
CA TYR A 34 -16.87 -14.05 5.14
C TYR A 34 -17.24 -12.59 5.43
N LEU A 35 -18.37 -12.10 4.90
CA LEU A 35 -18.81 -10.73 5.17
C LEU A 35 -19.33 -10.57 6.60
N GLY A 36 -19.97 -11.59 7.16
CA GLY A 36 -20.46 -11.59 8.54
C GLY A 36 -19.34 -11.52 9.58
N ASP A 37 -18.19 -12.11 9.27
CA ASP A 37 -16.98 -12.06 10.11
C ASP A 37 -16.27 -10.70 10.07
N ASN A 38 -16.47 -9.92 9.00
CA ASN A 38 -15.69 -8.71 8.73
C ASN A 38 -16.49 -7.41 8.75
N LEU A 39 -17.81 -7.47 8.60
CA LEU A 39 -18.69 -6.31 8.49
C LEU A 39 -19.96 -6.48 9.34
N ASN A 40 -20.56 -5.35 9.72
CA ASN A 40 -21.92 -5.27 10.23
C ASN A 40 -22.91 -4.78 9.14
N ASP A 41 -24.21 -4.72 9.47
CA ASP A 41 -25.25 -4.31 8.52
C ASP A 41 -25.03 -2.91 7.91
N ALA A 42 -24.55 -1.96 8.71
CA ALA A 42 -24.28 -0.60 8.23
C ALA A 42 -23.07 -0.57 7.30
N GLU A 43 -22.01 -1.27 7.68
CA GLU A 43 -20.78 -1.42 6.89
C GLU A 43 -21.05 -2.14 5.57
N LEU A 44 -21.86 -3.20 5.56
CA LEU A 44 -22.29 -3.86 4.34
C LEU A 44 -23.04 -2.90 3.41
N GLY A 45 -23.95 -2.10 3.96
CA GLY A 45 -24.68 -1.09 3.18
C GLY A 45 -23.75 -0.03 2.58
N GLN A 46 -22.68 0.34 3.30
CA GLN A 46 -21.65 1.25 2.79
C GLN A 46 -20.79 0.58 1.70
N ALA A 47 -20.36 -0.67 1.91
CA ALA A 47 -19.59 -1.44 0.93
C ALA A 47 -20.28 -1.52 -0.43
N VAL A 48 -21.59 -1.78 -0.44
CA VAL A 48 -22.39 -1.87 -1.66
C VAL A 48 -22.48 -0.52 -2.37
N LYS A 49 -22.66 0.58 -1.64
CA LYS A 49 -22.69 1.93 -2.23
C LYS A 49 -21.36 2.28 -2.88
N GLU A 50 -20.26 2.03 -2.18
CA GLU A 50 -18.91 2.27 -2.69
C GLU A 50 -18.60 1.41 -3.90
N ALA A 51 -18.98 0.13 -3.88
CA ALA A 51 -18.85 -0.75 -5.04
C ALA A 51 -19.53 -0.19 -6.29
N ILE A 52 -20.76 0.32 -6.15
CA ILE A 52 -21.50 0.94 -7.26
C ILE A 52 -20.78 2.19 -7.79
N ILE A 53 -20.22 3.01 -6.90
CA ILE A 53 -19.52 4.25 -7.28
C ILE A 53 -18.20 3.94 -7.98
N GLN A 54 -17.37 3.08 -7.38
CA GLN A 54 -16.01 2.80 -7.84
C GLN A 54 -15.97 1.90 -9.07
N CYS A 55 -16.91 0.96 -9.19
CA CYS A 55 -17.01 0.09 -10.36
C CYS A 55 -17.87 0.69 -11.49
N ARG A 56 -18.41 1.90 -11.33
CA ARG A 56 -19.20 2.61 -12.35
C ARG A 56 -18.51 2.69 -13.73
N PRO A 57 -17.19 2.91 -13.85
CA PRO A 57 -16.52 2.96 -15.15
C PRO A 57 -16.48 1.60 -15.85
N HIS A 58 -16.57 0.49 -15.11
CA HIS A 58 -16.44 -0.87 -15.60
C HIS A 58 -17.45 -1.82 -14.91
N PRO A 59 -18.75 -1.74 -15.24
CA PRO A 59 -19.79 -2.59 -14.63
C PRO A 59 -19.70 -4.07 -15.03
N SER A 60 -18.69 -4.46 -15.81
CA SER A 60 -18.50 -5.84 -16.28
C SER A 60 -17.99 -6.77 -15.16
N PHE A 61 -17.45 -6.24 -14.07
CA PHE A 61 -16.89 -7.03 -12.98
C PHE A 61 -17.61 -6.75 -11.66
N MET A 62 -18.33 -7.75 -11.18
CA MET A 62 -18.92 -7.73 -9.85
C MET A 62 -17.79 -7.87 -8.82
N PRO A 63 -17.75 -7.02 -7.78
CA PRO A 63 -16.73 -7.10 -6.75
C PRO A 63 -16.85 -8.39 -5.95
N THR A 64 -15.72 -8.92 -5.54
CA THR A 64 -15.60 -10.06 -4.62
C THR A 64 -15.92 -9.64 -3.17
N PRO A 65 -16.18 -10.59 -2.26
CA PRO A 65 -16.39 -10.28 -0.83
C PRO A 65 -15.21 -9.52 -0.21
N LYS A 66 -13.99 -9.85 -0.66
CA LYS A 66 -12.77 -9.20 -0.19
C LYS A 66 -12.70 -7.73 -0.61
N GLU A 67 -13.11 -7.43 -1.83
CA GLU A 67 -13.17 -6.06 -2.35
C GLU A 67 -14.27 -5.26 -1.64
N LEU A 68 -15.43 -5.88 -1.34
CA LEU A 68 -16.49 -5.24 -0.55
C LEU A 68 -16.00 -4.83 0.85
N VAL A 69 -15.26 -5.71 1.53
CA VAL A 69 -14.62 -5.37 2.81
C VAL A 69 -13.62 -4.23 2.64
N ALA A 70 -12.81 -4.27 1.58
CA ALA A 70 -11.81 -3.25 1.29
C ALA A 70 -12.42 -1.86 1.00
N PHE A 71 -13.64 -1.79 0.44
CA PHE A 71 -14.33 -0.51 0.24
C PHE A 71 -14.70 0.20 1.55
N VAL A 72 -14.85 -0.53 2.65
CA VAL A 72 -15.22 0.04 3.96
C VAL A 72 -14.01 0.19 4.86
N ASN A 73 -13.20 -0.86 4.96
CA ASN A 73 -12.05 -0.90 5.85
C ASN A 73 -10.80 -0.23 5.24
N GLY A 74 -10.86 0.09 3.95
CA GLY A 74 -9.74 0.55 3.15
C GLY A 74 -8.90 -0.62 2.62
N GLY A 75 -8.05 -0.33 1.63
CA GLY A 75 -7.08 -1.31 1.14
C GLY A 75 -6.05 -1.67 2.22
N LYS A 76 -5.20 -2.67 1.92
CA LYS A 76 -4.13 -3.11 2.83
C LYS A 76 -3.26 -1.97 3.35
N GLU A 77 -3.05 -0.94 2.54
CA GLU A 77 -2.27 0.25 2.90
C GLU A 77 -2.95 1.08 3.99
N VAL A 78 -4.27 1.27 3.91
CA VAL A 78 -5.04 1.99 4.96
C VAL A 78 -4.98 1.22 6.27
N GLN A 79 -5.09 -0.11 6.20
CA GLN A 79 -4.96 -0.96 7.37
C GLN A 79 -3.55 -0.93 7.96
N ALA A 80 -2.51 -0.91 7.11
CA ALA A 80 -1.13 -0.75 7.54
C ALA A 80 -0.91 0.58 8.28
N ILE A 81 -1.47 1.68 7.77
CA ILE A 81 -1.39 3.00 8.43
C ILE A 81 -2.08 2.99 9.79
N ARG A 82 -3.26 2.37 9.91
CA ARG A 82 -3.95 2.23 11.21
C ARG A 82 -3.11 1.44 12.21
N GLU A 83 -2.62 0.27 11.81
CA GLU A 83 -1.78 -0.57 12.69
C GLU A 83 -0.44 0.11 13.02
N TRP A 84 0.09 0.95 12.14
CA TRP A 84 1.27 1.77 12.44
C TRP A 84 1.01 2.77 13.59
N GLN A 85 -0.18 3.37 13.66
CA GLN A 85 -0.55 4.24 14.79
C GLN A 85 -0.64 3.47 16.12
N ASP A 86 -1.09 2.22 16.08
CA ASP A 86 -1.09 1.33 17.24
C ASP A 86 0.34 0.98 17.68
N VAL A 87 1.25 0.76 16.71
CA VAL A 87 2.68 0.56 16.97
C VAL A 87 3.31 1.80 17.63
N LEU A 88 3.03 3.01 17.15
CA LEU A 88 3.52 4.26 17.76
C LEU A 88 2.95 4.46 19.17
N SER A 89 1.67 4.13 19.37
CA SER A 89 1.03 4.15 20.69
C SER A 89 1.69 3.16 21.65
N ALA A 90 2.06 1.97 21.17
CA ALA A 90 2.78 0.99 21.96
C ALA A 90 4.21 1.43 22.29
N ALA A 91 4.92 2.01 21.33
CA ALA A 91 6.28 2.50 21.53
C ALA A 91 6.34 3.66 22.53
N SER A 92 5.28 4.48 22.62
CA SER A 92 5.16 5.58 23.59
C SER A 92 4.70 5.16 24.99
N GLY A 93 4.39 3.87 25.21
CA GLY A 93 4.12 3.31 26.55
C GLY A 93 2.80 2.57 26.72
N ARG A 94 1.87 2.62 25.74
CA ARG A 94 0.64 1.82 25.76
C ARG A 94 0.88 0.40 25.22
N LYS A 95 1.57 -0.42 26.01
CA LYS A 95 2.01 -1.77 25.60
C LYS A 95 0.87 -2.71 25.20
N ASP A 96 -0.34 -2.43 25.65
CA ASP A 96 -1.59 -3.11 25.28
C ASP A 96 -1.96 -2.92 23.81
N ALA A 97 -1.55 -1.82 23.17
CA ALA A 97 -1.83 -1.55 21.76
C ALA A 97 -1.26 -2.62 20.80
N ILE A 98 -0.18 -3.33 21.20
CA ILE A 98 0.42 -4.43 20.42
C ILE A 98 -0.52 -5.62 20.28
N ALA A 99 -1.40 -5.84 21.28
CA ALA A 99 -2.33 -6.97 21.27
C ALA A 99 -3.32 -6.88 20.10
N TYR A 100 -3.65 -5.65 19.69
CA TYR A 100 -4.59 -5.34 18.60
C TYR A 100 -3.96 -5.46 17.20
N LEU A 101 -2.63 -5.61 17.11
CA LEU A 101 -1.97 -5.84 15.82
C LEU A 101 -2.39 -7.19 15.24
N SER A 102 -2.68 -7.17 13.94
CA SER A 102 -2.94 -8.38 13.18
C SER A 102 -1.67 -9.25 13.12
N VAL A 103 -1.79 -10.52 12.71
CA VAL A 103 -0.63 -11.38 12.47
C VAL A 103 0.33 -10.71 11.47
N ARG A 104 -0.23 -10.09 10.43
CA ARG A 104 0.51 -9.33 9.43
C ARG A 104 1.23 -8.12 10.04
N GLY A 105 0.56 -7.33 10.88
CA GLY A 105 1.18 -6.21 11.58
C GLY A 105 2.33 -6.65 12.48
N LYS A 106 2.17 -7.76 13.20
CA LYS A 106 3.24 -8.35 14.03
C LYS A 106 4.43 -8.80 13.19
N VAL A 107 4.18 -9.40 12.03
CA VAL A 107 5.23 -9.79 11.07
C VAL A 107 5.98 -8.57 10.55
N ALA A 108 5.24 -7.54 10.09
CA ALA A 108 5.83 -6.30 9.58
C ALA A 108 6.63 -5.57 10.65
N LEU A 109 6.12 -5.50 11.89
CA LEU A 109 6.81 -4.92 13.03
C LEU A 109 8.12 -5.64 13.33
N SER A 110 8.11 -6.98 13.32
CA SER A 110 9.34 -7.78 13.51
C SER A 110 10.37 -7.50 12.41
N ALA A 111 9.93 -7.40 11.15
CA ALA A 111 10.80 -7.18 10.00
C ALA A 111 11.53 -5.82 10.02
N ILE A 112 10.97 -4.81 10.69
CA ILE A 112 11.59 -3.48 10.82
C ILE A 112 12.36 -3.29 12.14
N GLY A 113 12.59 -4.37 12.91
CA GLY A 113 13.38 -4.35 14.14
C GLY A 113 12.58 -4.30 15.45
N GLY A 114 11.24 -4.37 15.37
CA GLY A 114 10.36 -4.46 16.53
C GLY A 114 10.14 -3.15 17.28
N LEU A 115 9.32 -3.21 18.34
CA LEU A 115 8.90 -2.04 19.10
C LEU A 115 10.06 -1.25 19.72
N HIS A 116 11.12 -1.96 20.15
CA HIS A 116 12.27 -1.33 20.77
C HIS A 116 13.05 -0.43 19.80
N ALA A 117 13.21 -0.89 18.54
CA ALA A 117 13.86 -0.10 17.50
C ALA A 117 13.09 1.20 17.20
N ILE A 118 11.75 1.13 17.21
CA ILE A 118 10.88 2.31 16.96
C ILE A 118 10.94 3.28 18.14
N GLY A 119 10.89 2.77 19.38
CA GLY A 119 10.99 3.60 20.57
C GLY A 119 12.33 4.35 20.69
N ALA A 120 13.41 3.75 20.20
CA ALA A 120 14.74 4.35 20.19
C ALA A 120 15.04 5.22 18.95
N ALA A 121 14.22 5.13 17.89
CA ALA A 121 14.45 5.85 16.65
C ALA A 121 14.12 7.34 16.76
N GLU A 122 14.94 8.16 16.11
CA GLU A 122 14.66 9.58 15.85
C GLU A 122 13.55 9.73 14.81
N GLU A 123 12.89 10.90 14.77
CA GLU A 123 11.71 11.13 13.93
C GLU A 123 11.95 10.83 12.44
N ARG A 124 13.07 11.29 11.89
CA ARG A 124 13.44 11.03 10.49
C ARG A 124 13.62 9.53 10.19
N VAL A 125 14.08 8.77 11.18
CA VAL A 125 14.24 7.32 11.07
C VAL A 125 12.87 6.63 11.19
N ARG A 126 11.97 7.14 12.04
CA ARG A 126 10.60 6.64 12.16
C ARG A 126 9.80 6.79 10.88
N GLU A 127 9.90 7.91 10.17
CA GLU A 127 9.25 8.09 8.86
C GLU A 127 9.71 7.04 7.83
N LYS A 128 10.99 6.66 7.88
CA LYS A 128 11.52 5.59 7.02
C LYS A 128 11.04 4.22 7.47
N MET A 129 10.97 3.98 8.77
CA MET A 129 10.42 2.75 9.35
C MET A 129 8.93 2.58 9.02
N GLU A 130 8.14 3.66 9.01
CA GLU A 130 6.74 3.65 8.59
C GLU A 130 6.60 3.16 7.14
N LYS A 131 7.37 3.74 6.22
CA LYS A 131 7.36 3.31 4.81
C LYS A 131 7.72 1.84 4.67
N ASN A 132 8.76 1.39 5.37
CA ASN A 132 9.16 -0.02 5.36
C ASN A 132 8.10 -0.92 5.99
N PHE A 133 7.46 -0.49 7.07
CA PHE A 133 6.36 -1.20 7.71
C PHE A 133 5.22 -1.41 6.72
N ILE A 134 4.76 -0.34 6.06
CA ILE A 134 3.66 -0.40 5.08
C ILE A 134 4.03 -1.31 3.90
N VAL A 135 5.25 -1.20 3.37
CA VAL A 135 5.73 -2.06 2.27
C VAL A 135 5.70 -3.54 2.68
N VAL A 136 6.29 -3.88 3.82
CA VAL A 136 6.33 -5.27 4.30
C VAL A 136 4.90 -5.75 4.58
N TYR A 137 4.09 -4.95 5.27
CA TYR A 137 2.70 -5.25 5.58
C TYR A 137 1.91 -5.60 4.30
N CYS A 138 2.01 -4.78 3.26
CA CYS A 138 1.29 -5.02 2.00
C CYS A 138 1.78 -6.25 1.24
N GLN A 139 3.07 -6.60 1.36
CA GLN A 139 3.70 -7.76 0.75
C GLN A 139 3.45 -9.07 1.52
N CYS A 140 3.20 -9.00 2.83
CA CYS A 140 2.79 -10.15 3.63
C CYS A 140 1.47 -10.73 3.08
N SER A 141 1.51 -11.96 2.55
CA SER A 141 0.30 -12.80 2.59
C SER A 141 -0.02 -13.17 4.06
N ASP A 142 -1.12 -13.87 4.35
CA ASP A 142 -1.44 -14.32 5.72
C ASP A 142 -0.45 -15.41 6.23
N LYS A 143 0.80 -15.38 5.78
CA LYS A 143 1.84 -16.40 5.99
C LYS A 143 3.01 -15.87 6.81
N ASP A 144 3.73 -16.83 7.36
CA ASP A 144 4.79 -16.73 8.37
C ASP A 144 5.92 -15.74 8.03
N SER A 145 6.36 -14.99 9.05
CA SER A 145 7.35 -13.90 8.98
C SER A 145 8.69 -14.30 8.37
N ARG A 146 9.03 -15.58 8.45
CA ARG A 146 10.28 -16.16 7.93
C ARG A 146 10.35 -16.19 6.40
N SER A 147 9.23 -15.98 5.72
CA SER A 147 9.16 -16.02 4.26
C SER A 147 9.41 -14.67 3.59
N LEU A 148 9.51 -13.59 4.37
CA LEU A 148 9.69 -12.25 3.82
C LEU A 148 11.17 -11.87 3.85
N PRO A 149 11.68 -11.22 2.79
CA PRO A 149 13.00 -10.65 2.82
C PRO A 149 13.06 -9.66 3.99
N MET A 150 13.97 -9.88 4.94
CA MET A 150 14.25 -8.90 5.98
C MET A 150 14.49 -7.54 5.30
N ALA A 151 13.78 -6.51 5.76
CA ALA A 151 14.06 -5.15 5.35
C ALA A 151 15.50 -4.87 5.76
N SER A 152 16.42 -4.99 4.80
CA SER A 152 17.83 -4.74 5.05
C SER A 152 17.92 -3.30 5.54
N PRO A 153 18.61 -3.03 6.66
CA PRO A 153 18.91 -1.66 7.03
C PRO A 153 19.59 -1.06 5.81
N SER A 154 18.92 -0.07 5.21
CA SER A 154 19.39 0.64 4.04
C SER A 154 20.81 1.09 4.35
N GLN A 155 21.79 0.33 3.83
CA GLN A 155 23.18 0.71 3.90
C GLN A 155 23.24 2.10 3.29
N GLU A 156 23.84 3.04 4.02
CA GLU A 156 24.37 4.24 3.38
C GLU A 156 25.15 3.78 2.14
N PRO A 157 25.02 4.47 0.99
CA PRO A 157 25.65 4.02 -0.24
C PRO A 157 27.13 3.83 0.03
N THR A 158 27.53 2.57 0.12
CA THR A 158 28.93 2.20 0.30
C THR A 158 29.58 2.60 -1.01
N GLN A 159 30.58 3.47 -0.95
CA GLN A 159 31.41 3.85 -2.08
C GLN A 159 32.06 2.58 -2.66
N GLN A 160 31.40 1.91 -3.59
CA GLN A 160 32.03 0.90 -4.43
C GLN A 160 31.57 1.09 -5.87
N ASP A 161 32.55 0.97 -6.75
CA ASP A 161 32.47 0.92 -8.21
C ASP A 161 32.38 2.25 -8.96
N PHE A 162 33.41 3.08 -8.76
CA PHE A 162 33.84 4.04 -9.78
C PHE A 162 34.45 3.25 -10.96
N VAL A 163 33.61 2.71 -11.83
CA VAL A 163 34.06 2.30 -13.16
C VAL A 163 34.46 3.58 -13.90
N PRO A 164 35.74 3.78 -14.29
CA PRO A 164 36.13 4.98 -15.01
C PRO A 164 35.30 5.07 -16.29
N MET A 165 34.67 6.24 -16.48
CA MET A 165 33.80 6.52 -17.61
C MET A 165 34.46 6.10 -18.94
N PRO A 166 33.82 5.25 -19.77
CA PRO A 166 34.35 4.82 -21.06
C PRO A 166 34.78 6.02 -21.91
N GLU A 167 35.95 5.95 -22.53
CA GLU A 167 36.56 7.04 -23.30
C GLU A 167 35.63 7.56 -24.43
N GLU A 168 34.78 6.69 -24.97
CA GLU A 168 33.76 7.01 -25.97
C GLU A 168 32.73 8.03 -25.45
N ILE A 169 32.33 7.91 -24.18
CA ILE A 169 31.38 8.83 -23.55
C ILE A 169 32.06 10.17 -23.24
N LYS A 170 33.34 10.16 -22.83
CA LYS A 170 34.13 11.40 -22.65
C LYS A 170 34.26 12.18 -23.96
N ALA A 171 34.49 11.50 -25.08
CA ALA A 171 34.61 12.14 -26.39
C ALA A 171 33.29 12.80 -26.84
N GLN A 172 32.16 12.11 -26.66
CA GLN A 172 30.84 12.66 -26.99
C GLN A 172 30.46 13.86 -26.13
N MET A 173 30.77 13.85 -24.83
CA MET A 173 30.53 15.00 -23.95
C MET A 173 31.40 16.19 -24.36
N LYS A 174 32.69 15.97 -24.69
CA LYS A 174 33.58 17.04 -25.12
C LYS A 174 33.10 17.73 -26.41
N ASP A 175 32.51 16.98 -27.34
CA ASP A 175 31.94 17.54 -28.58
C ASP A 175 30.65 18.35 -28.31
N LEU A 176 29.81 17.88 -27.38
CA LEU A 176 28.60 18.59 -26.91
C LEU A 176 28.92 19.92 -26.21
N PHE A 177 29.96 19.95 -25.38
CA PHE A 177 30.39 21.19 -24.70
C PHE A 177 31.16 22.13 -25.62
N SER A 178 31.86 21.64 -26.64
CA SER A 178 32.53 22.48 -27.64
C SER A 178 31.53 23.15 -28.60
N LYS A 179 30.40 22.49 -28.92
CA LYS A 179 29.32 23.07 -29.74
C LYS A 179 28.51 24.15 -29.03
N LYS A 180 28.32 24.07 -27.72
CA LYS A 180 27.64 25.13 -26.94
C LYS A 180 28.47 26.39 -26.72
N GLY A 181 29.79 26.35 -26.96
CA GLY A 181 30.71 27.48 -26.77
C GLY A 181 30.89 28.42 -27.98
N ARG A 182 30.31 28.13 -29.16
CA ARG A 182 30.47 28.95 -30.38
C ARG A 182 29.26 29.79 -30.76
N GLY A 183 28.30 29.97 -29.84
CA GLY A 183 27.03 30.69 -30.09
C GLY A 183 26.88 32.04 -29.38
N GLN A 184 27.89 32.55 -28.68
CA GLN A 184 27.79 33.78 -27.87
C GLN A 184 28.81 34.89 -28.21
N GLU A 185 29.42 34.89 -29.40
CA GLU A 185 30.33 35.98 -29.84
C GLU A 185 29.82 36.78 -31.06
N ALA A 186 28.52 36.75 -31.38
CA ALA A 186 27.97 37.48 -32.53
C ALA A 186 26.91 38.55 -32.19
N GLU A 187 26.89 39.07 -30.96
CA GLU A 187 25.95 40.14 -30.60
C GLU A 187 26.65 41.26 -29.82
N GLY A 188 27.55 41.97 -30.51
CA GLY A 188 28.34 43.02 -29.90
C GLY A 188 28.99 43.96 -30.91
N ARG A 189 28.29 44.36 -31.99
CA ARG A 189 28.76 45.43 -32.88
C ARG A 189 27.64 46.05 -33.74
N ARG A 190 26.83 46.92 -33.13
CA ARG A 190 26.23 48.07 -33.81
C ARG A 190 26.21 49.27 -32.87
N LYS A 191 27.30 50.03 -32.88
CA LYS A 191 27.27 51.48 -32.71
C LYS A 191 27.58 52.04 -34.09
N PHE A 192 26.62 52.75 -34.67
CA PHE A 192 26.69 54.06 -35.33
C PHE A 192 25.29 54.38 -35.84
#